data_AF-A0A2G5UTM6-F1
#
_entry.id   AF-A0A2G5UTM6-F1
#
_cell.length_a   1.000
_cell.length_b   1.000
_cell.length_c   1.000
_cell.angle_alpha   90.00
_cell.angle_beta   90.00
_cell.angle_gamma   90.00
#
_symmetry.space_group_name_H-M   'P 1'
#
loop_
_entity.id
_entity.type
_entity.pdbx_description
1 polymer ?
#
loop_
_entity_poly.entity_id
_entity_poly.type
_entity_poly.pdbx_seq_one_letter_code
_entity_poly.pdbx_strand_id
1 'polypeptide(L)' 'MSTASSGKSQRGRASSLTSINNFEHLASVEKAGWLNKWTNYLKGYRQRWFVLDSNATLSYYSYRDIK' A
#
# COMPACT_ATOMS: atom_id res chain seq x y z
N MET A 1 -3.63 16.63 45.32
CA MET A 1 -4.65 16.63 44.25
C MET A 1 -4.15 15.71 43.15
N SER A 2 -5.01 14.82 42.67
CA SER A 2 -4.69 13.51 42.08
C SER A 2 -4.09 13.54 40.67
N THR A 3 -3.33 12.49 40.35
CA THR A 3 -2.66 12.21 39.07
C THR A 3 -3.66 11.93 37.94
N ALA A 4 -3.46 12.57 36.78
CA ALA A 4 -4.22 12.27 35.57
C ALA A 4 -3.68 11.00 34.89
N SER A 5 -4.45 9.91 35.03
CA SER A 5 -4.36 8.71 34.19
C SER A 5 -5.27 8.91 32.98
N SER A 6 -4.74 8.81 31.76
CA SER A 6 -5.58 8.67 30.57
C SER A 6 -4.96 7.74 29.53
N GLY A 7 -5.53 6.53 29.50
CA GLY A 7 -6.06 5.92 28.27
C GLY A 7 -5.07 5.48 27.21
N LYS A 8 -4.71 4.19 27.23
CA LYS A 8 -4.08 3.48 26.11
C LYS A 8 -4.99 3.53 24.87
N SER A 9 -4.55 4.22 23.82
CA SER A 9 -5.15 4.18 22.49
C SER A 9 -4.72 2.90 21.76
N GLN A 10 -5.49 1.82 21.91
CA GLN A 10 -5.37 0.66 21.02
C GLN A 10 -5.94 1.01 19.63
N ARG A 11 -5.09 1.57 18.77
CA ARG A 11 -5.35 1.66 17.32
C ARG A 11 -4.59 0.52 16.65
N GLY A 12 -5.27 -0.60 16.47
CA GLY A 12 -4.76 -1.74 15.73
C GLY A 12 -5.93 -2.60 15.31
N ARG A 13 -6.43 -2.31 14.12
CA ARG A 13 -7.61 -2.91 13.49
C ARG A 13 -7.37 -4.41 13.36
N ALA A 14 -8.35 -5.22 13.74
CA ALA A 14 -8.38 -6.64 13.43
C ALA A 14 -8.17 -6.82 11.92
N SER A 15 -7.03 -7.38 11.54
CA SER A 15 -6.81 -7.89 10.19
C SER A 15 -7.61 -9.18 10.08
N SER A 16 -8.75 -9.10 9.41
CA SER A 16 -9.68 -10.19 9.16
C SER A 16 -8.97 -11.46 8.70
N LEU A 17 -9.17 -12.55 9.42
CA LEU A 17 -8.81 -13.90 8.99
C LEU A 17 -9.80 -14.35 7.90
N THR A 18 -9.57 -13.89 6.67
CA THR A 18 -10.25 -14.35 5.44
C THR A 18 -9.14 -14.62 4.43
N SER A 19 -8.87 -15.79 3.88
CA SER A 19 -9.62 -17.04 3.83
C SER A 19 -8.62 -18.16 3.52
N ILE A 20 -8.57 -19.19 4.35
CA ILE A 20 -7.95 -20.47 4.02
C ILE A 20 -8.88 -21.08 2.98
N ASN A 21 -8.59 -20.98 1.66
CA ASN A 21 -9.12 -21.85 0.58
C ASN A 21 -8.84 -21.40 -0.88
N ASN A 22 -7.83 -20.57 -1.19
CA ASN A 22 -7.52 -20.25 -2.60
C ASN A 22 -6.04 -20.46 -2.93
N PHE A 23 -5.68 -21.65 -3.42
CA PHE A 23 -4.37 -21.95 -4.04
C PHE A 23 -4.29 -21.44 -5.49
N GLU A 24 -4.69 -20.18 -5.72
CA GLU A 24 -4.61 -19.46 -7.01
C GLU A 24 -4.25 -17.98 -6.76
N HIS A 25 -3.37 -17.70 -5.79
CA HIS A 25 -2.87 -16.35 -5.48
C HIS A 25 -1.34 -16.30 -5.47
N LEU A 26 -0.69 -16.91 -6.46
CA LEU A 26 0.77 -16.83 -6.62
C LEU A 26 1.22 -15.70 -7.55
N ALA A 27 0.28 -14.93 -8.13
CA ALA A 27 0.58 -13.80 -9.02
C ALA A 27 -0.46 -12.67 -8.97
N SER A 28 -1.30 -12.60 -7.93
CA SER A 28 -2.39 -11.61 -7.87
C SER A 28 -1.98 -10.38 -7.10
N VAL A 29 -1.90 -9.29 -7.86
CA VAL A 29 -1.91 -7.91 -7.37
C VAL A 29 -2.96 -7.76 -6.27
N GLU A 30 -2.54 -7.34 -5.07
CA GLU A 30 -3.45 -7.02 -3.96
C GLU A 30 -4.21 -5.72 -4.23
N LYS A 31 -3.49 -4.71 -4.74
CA LYS A 31 -4.04 -3.39 -5.06
C LYS A 31 -3.27 -2.77 -6.22
N ALA A 32 -4.00 -2.10 -7.11
CA ALA A 32 -3.40 -1.23 -8.11
C ALA A 32 -4.17 0.07 -8.26
N GLY A 33 -3.48 1.13 -8.66
CA GLY A 33 -4.12 2.42 -8.90
C GLY A 33 -3.15 3.54 -9.23
N TRP A 34 -3.73 4.67 -9.66
CA TRP A 34 -2.99 5.89 -9.90
C TRP A 34 -2.69 6.63 -8.60
N LEU A 35 -1.42 6.94 -8.36
CA LEU A 35 -0.99 7.82 -7.27
C LEU A 35 0.04 8.84 -7.75
N ASN A 36 0.15 9.93 -7.00
CA ASN A 36 1.14 10.97 -7.23
C ASN A 36 2.44 10.65 -6.49
N LYS A 37 3.52 10.45 -7.25
CA LYS A 37 4.87 10.20 -6.71
C LYS A 37 5.74 11.43 -6.86
N TRP A 38 6.42 11.84 -5.79
CA TRP A 38 7.48 12.84 -5.90
C TRP A 38 8.63 12.30 -6.74
N THR A 39 9.13 13.11 -7.66
CA THR A 39 10.27 12.75 -8.50
C THR A 39 11.58 13.30 -7.95
N ASN A 40 12.64 12.48 -8.00
CA ASN A 40 13.92 12.82 -7.39
C ASN A 40 14.69 13.88 -8.20
N TYR A 41 14.73 13.72 -9.53
CA TYR A 41 15.54 14.55 -10.43
C TYR A 41 14.75 15.66 -11.13
N LEU A 42 13.44 15.49 -11.23
CA LEU A 42 12.51 16.52 -11.68
C LEU A 42 11.77 16.99 -10.42
N LYS A 43 11.70 18.30 -10.17
CA LYS A 43 10.92 18.79 -9.03
C LYS A 43 9.43 18.61 -9.32
N GLY A 44 8.68 18.00 -8.40
CA GLY A 44 7.24 17.88 -8.48
C GLY A 44 6.68 16.47 -8.33
N TYR A 45 5.35 16.40 -8.28
CA TYR A 45 4.60 15.14 -8.27
C TYR A 45 4.25 14.72 -9.70
N ARG A 46 4.34 13.42 -9.98
CA ARG A 46 3.87 12.85 -11.24
C ARG A 46 2.99 11.64 -10.97
N GLN A 47 1.96 11.49 -11.80
CA GLN A 47 1.07 10.34 -11.75
C GLN A 47 1.84 9.08 -12.21
N ARG A 48 1.72 8.00 -11.43
CA ARG A 48 2.28 6.67 -11.71
C ARG A 48 1.25 5.61 -11.38
N TRP A 49 1.23 4.55 -12.19
CA TRP A 49 0.41 3.39 -11.89
C TRP A 49 1.18 2.51 -10.92
N PHE A 50 0.67 2.38 -9.69
CA PHE A 50 1.27 1.55 -8.66
C PHE A 50 0.59 0.20 -8.62
N VAL A 51 1.39 -0.82 -8.37
CA VAL A 51 0.95 -2.21 -8.21
C VAL A 51 1.58 -2.73 -6.94
N LEU A 52 0.74 -3.13 -5.99
CA LEU A 52 1.13 -3.80 -4.76
C LEU A 52 0.82 -5.28 -4.91
N ASP A 53 1.86 -6.11 -4.82
CA ASP A 53 1.74 -7.56 -4.87
C ASP A 53 1.54 -8.15 -3.48
N SER A 54 1.02 -9.37 -3.42
CA SER A 54 0.80 -10.11 -2.15
C SER A 54 2.07 -10.41 -1.37
N ASN A 55 3.22 -10.32 -2.03
CA ASN A 55 4.54 -10.44 -1.41
C ASN A 55 5.03 -9.11 -0.81
N ALA A 56 4.13 -8.14 -0.58
CA ALA A 56 4.43 -6.79 -0.10
C ALA A 56 5.44 -6.02 -0.97
N THR A 57 5.55 -6.38 -2.25
CA THR A 57 6.40 -5.70 -3.23
C THR A 57 5.61 -4.59 -3.91
N LEU A 58 6.17 -3.38 -3.94
CA LEU A 58 5.53 -2.21 -4.54
C LEU A 58 6.24 -1.82 -5.85
N SER A 59 5.59 -2.10 -6.96
CA SER A 59 6.04 -1.78 -8.32
C SER A 59 5.34 -0.53 -8.85
N TYR A 60 5.96 0.17 -9.80
CA TYR A 60 5.32 1.30 -10.49
C TYR A 60 5.69 1.37 -11.96
N TYR A 61 4.73 1.81 -12.78
CA TYR A 61 4.90 1.95 -14.22
C TYR A 61 4.70 3.40 -14.66
N SER A 62 5.50 3.81 -15.64
CA SER A 62 5.36 5.09 -16.32
C SER A 62 4.76 4.83 -17.71
N TYR A 63 3.76 5.62 -18.09
CA TYR A 63 3.09 5.50 -19.39
C TYR A 63 4.03 5.61 -20.62
N ARG A 64 5.25 6.13 -20.45
CA ARG A 64 6.14 6.47 -21.57
C ARG A 64 7.04 5.33 -22.06
N ASP A 65 6.98 4.13 -21.47
CA ASP A 65 7.90 3.04 -21.79
C ASP A 65 7.24 1.91 -22.62
N ILE A 66 6.48 2.27 -23.65
CA ILE A 66 6.11 1.36 -24.74
C ILE A 66 6.88 1.86 -25.97
N LYS A 67 7.91 1.11 -26.38
CA LYS A 67 8.70 1.37 -27.59
C LYS A 67 8.65 0.17 -28.50
#